data_AF-A0A674GCX8-F1
#
_entry.id   AF-A0A674GCX8-F1
#
_cell.length_a   1.000
_cell.length_b   1.000
_cell.length_c   1.000
_cell.angle_alpha   90.00
_cell.angle_beta   90.00
_cell.angle_gamma   90.00
#
_symmetry.space_group_name_H-M   'P 1'
#
loop_
_entity.id
_entity.type
_entity.pdbx_description
1 polymer ?
#
loop_
_entity_poly.entity_id
_entity_poly.type
_entity_poly.pdbx_seq_one_letter_code
_entity_poly.pdbx_strand_id
1 'polypeptide(L)'
;MAAMLSLVLLLVAGGAHAAVLPDPRVVNGQDAEPYSWPWQISLQYERNGSFHHTCGGTLIAANWVMTAAHCIDKSLTYQVVLGEYDMSSGEGPEQRIPVSSDDIFVHPKWHSSCVSCGNDIALLRLQRPATLSAEVQVGRLPPAGSILPNGYPCVLSGWGRLSTGGPLPDRLQQAELPVVDHEHCTQPGWWGALAIRRTMICAGGAEKAGCNVGAAPGGGGHILGTLWC
;
A
#
# COMPACT_ATOMS: atom_id res chain seq x y z
N MET A 1 16.15 -0.31 76.12
CA MET A 1 16.01 1.11 75.76
C MET A 1 16.41 1.26 74.30
N ALA A 2 15.46 1.71 73.48
CA ALA A 2 15.56 2.25 72.11
C ALA A 2 16.54 1.60 71.11
N ALA A 3 16.01 0.74 70.23
CA ALA A 3 16.60 0.52 68.90
C ALA A 3 16.18 1.70 68.00
N MET A 4 17.15 2.47 67.50
CA MET A 4 16.92 3.53 66.51
C MET A 4 16.54 2.91 65.17
N LEU A 5 15.30 3.12 64.72
CA LEU A 5 14.93 2.98 63.31
C LEU A 5 15.64 4.07 62.49
N SER A 6 16.67 3.70 61.73
CA SER A 6 17.12 4.54 60.61
C SER A 6 16.31 4.18 59.37
N LEU A 7 15.42 5.10 58.99
CA LEU A 7 14.68 5.10 57.74
C LEU A 7 15.67 5.44 56.60
N VAL A 8 16.15 4.44 55.87
CA VAL A 8 16.90 4.67 54.62
C VAL A 8 15.90 4.93 53.50
N LEU A 9 15.74 6.21 53.13
CA LEU A 9 14.98 6.62 51.96
C LEU A 9 15.84 6.35 50.71
N LEU A 10 15.70 5.17 50.10
CA LEU A 10 16.26 4.90 48.77
C LEU A 10 15.42 5.66 47.73
N LEU A 11 15.88 6.84 47.33
CA LEU A 11 15.44 7.51 46.12
C LEU A 11 15.87 6.64 44.92
N VAL A 12 15.02 5.70 44.53
CA VAL A 12 15.10 5.12 43.19
C VAL A 12 14.71 6.24 42.25
N ALA A 13 15.70 6.90 41.67
CA ALA A 13 15.52 7.71 40.48
C ALA A 13 15.06 6.75 39.38
N GLY A 14 13.74 6.54 39.30
CA GLY A 14 13.09 5.94 38.15
C GLY A 14 13.34 6.89 36.98
N GLY A 15 14.47 6.68 36.30
CA GLY A 15 14.68 7.25 34.99
C GLY A 15 13.54 6.75 34.14
N ALA A 16 12.59 7.63 33.86
CA ALA A 16 11.62 7.43 32.82
C ALA A 16 12.44 7.19 31.56
N HIS A 17 12.65 5.92 31.22
CA HIS A 17 12.93 5.55 29.86
C HIS A 17 11.64 5.90 29.14
N ALA A 18 11.60 7.13 28.63
CA ALA A 18 10.67 7.47 27.58
C ALA A 18 10.86 6.34 26.57
N ALA A 19 9.85 5.47 26.46
CA ALA A 19 9.79 4.55 25.35
C ALA A 19 9.90 5.45 24.13
N VAL A 20 11.04 5.39 23.45
CA VAL A 20 11.20 6.01 22.14
C VAL A 20 10.19 5.26 21.30
N LEU A 21 9.01 5.85 21.17
CA LEU A 21 8.01 5.35 20.23
C LEU A 21 8.72 5.38 18.88
N PRO A 22 8.80 4.25 18.16
CA PRO A 22 9.39 4.25 16.83
C PRO A 22 8.65 5.32 16.03
N ASP A 23 9.43 6.30 15.57
CA ASP A 23 9.00 7.38 14.69
C ASP A 23 8.08 6.78 13.61
N PRO A 24 6.86 7.31 13.40
CA PRO A 24 5.91 6.80 12.42
C PRO A 24 6.41 7.08 10.99
N ARG A 25 7.38 6.29 10.56
CA ARG A 25 8.14 6.50 9.32
C ARG A 25 7.36 5.97 8.11
N VAL A 26 6.85 6.89 7.29
CA VAL A 26 7.22 6.84 5.86
C VAL A 26 8.41 7.75 5.73
N VAL A 27 9.57 7.17 5.43
CA VAL A 27 10.77 7.93 5.12
C VAL A 27 10.86 7.93 3.59
N ASN A 28 10.79 9.11 2.98
CA ASN A 28 11.07 9.39 1.56
C ASN A 28 9.95 9.18 0.52
N GLY A 29 8.68 9.40 0.87
CA GLY A 29 7.68 9.71 -0.17
C GLY A 29 7.93 11.12 -0.70
N GLN A 30 8.04 11.26 -2.02
CA GLN A 30 8.11 12.57 -2.68
C GLN A 30 7.05 12.64 -3.78
N ASP A 31 6.65 13.85 -4.17
CA ASP A 31 5.83 14.06 -5.36
C ASP A 31 6.45 13.30 -6.55
N ALA A 32 5.65 12.46 -7.20
CA ALA A 32 6.02 11.87 -8.47
C ALA A 32 6.11 12.99 -9.53
N GLU A 33 6.90 12.77 -10.58
CA GLU A 33 6.77 13.64 -11.74
C GLU A 33 5.38 13.40 -12.36
N PRO A 34 4.64 14.47 -12.74
CA PRO A 34 3.29 14.32 -13.29
C PRO A 34 3.25 13.28 -14.42
N TYR A 35 2.36 12.30 -14.25
CA TYR A 35 2.12 11.22 -15.21
C TYR A 35 3.33 10.29 -15.49
N SER A 36 4.38 10.30 -14.65
CA SER A 36 5.53 9.38 -14.80
C SER A 36 5.18 7.91 -14.56
N TRP A 37 4.04 7.65 -13.91
CA TRP A 37 3.46 6.31 -13.70
C TRP A 37 2.12 6.20 -14.45
N PRO A 38 2.11 6.20 -15.80
CA PRO A 38 0.89 6.41 -16.61
C PRO A 38 -0.11 5.24 -16.55
N TRP A 39 0.27 4.14 -15.92
CA TRP A 39 -0.57 2.97 -15.67
C TRP A 39 -1.19 2.95 -14.27
N GLN A 40 -0.82 3.90 -13.40
CA GLN A 40 -1.39 4.08 -12.07
C GLN A 40 -2.87 4.39 -12.22
N ILE A 41 -3.69 3.73 -11.40
CA ILE A 41 -5.10 4.06 -11.28
C ILE A 41 -5.44 4.43 -9.85
N SER A 42 -6.50 5.22 -9.71
CA SER A 42 -7.23 5.42 -8.46
C SER A 42 -8.54 4.64 -8.53
N LEU A 43 -8.67 3.60 -7.72
CA LEU A 43 -9.94 2.93 -7.48
C LEU A 43 -10.74 3.75 -6.49
N GLN A 44 -11.98 4.07 -6.85
CA GLN A 44 -12.88 4.87 -6.03
C GLN A 44 -14.21 4.14 -5.81
N TYR A 45 -14.80 4.30 -4.64
CA TYR A 45 -16.14 3.81 -4.35
C TYR A 45 -17.10 4.98 -4.11
N GLU A 46 -18.37 4.76 -4.42
CA GLU A 46 -19.44 5.73 -4.20
C GLU A 46 -19.91 5.70 -2.74
N ARG A 47 -20.05 6.88 -2.14
CA ARG A 47 -20.64 7.08 -0.82
C ARG A 47 -21.36 8.42 -0.81
N ASN A 48 -22.64 8.42 -0.47
CA ASN A 48 -23.46 9.63 -0.37
C ASN A 48 -23.45 10.50 -1.65
N GLY A 49 -23.48 9.87 -2.83
CA GLY A 49 -23.50 10.56 -4.12
C GLY A 49 -22.14 11.08 -4.60
N SER A 50 -21.05 10.76 -3.92
CA SER A 50 -19.68 11.16 -4.29
C SER A 50 -18.74 9.96 -4.31
N PHE A 51 -17.75 9.99 -5.22
CA PHE A 51 -16.73 8.95 -5.31
C PHE A 51 -15.49 9.33 -4.50
N HIS A 52 -14.95 8.37 -3.75
CA HIS A 52 -13.80 8.56 -2.88
C HIS A 52 -12.71 7.53 -3.18
N HIS A 53 -11.46 7.98 -3.25
CA HIS A 53 -10.30 7.11 -3.36
C HIS A 53 -10.26 6.08 -2.22
N THR A 54 -10.00 4.82 -2.58
CA THR A 54 -9.86 3.74 -1.61
C THR A 54 -8.64 2.87 -1.83
N CYS A 55 -8.18 2.70 -3.08
CA CYS A 55 -7.01 1.88 -3.40
C CYS A 55 -6.34 2.33 -4.69
N GLY A 56 -5.09 1.94 -4.85
CA GLY A 56 -4.38 1.96 -6.13
C GLY A 56 -4.65 0.74 -6.99
N GLY A 57 -3.93 0.66 -8.11
CA GLY A 57 -3.92 -0.48 -9.02
C GLY A 57 -3.16 -0.17 -10.30
N THR A 58 -3.26 -1.07 -11.27
CA THR A 58 -2.55 -0.98 -12.56
C THR A 58 -3.52 -1.19 -13.71
N LEU A 59 -3.47 -0.33 -14.73
CA LEU A 59 -4.05 -0.65 -16.03
C LEU A 59 -3.18 -1.71 -16.73
N ILE A 60 -3.66 -2.94 -16.88
CA ILE A 60 -2.92 -4.06 -17.47
C ILE A 60 -3.34 -4.40 -18.91
N ALA A 61 -4.48 -3.87 -19.35
CA ALA A 61 -4.89 -3.77 -20.75
C ALA A 61 -5.88 -2.61 -20.86
N ALA A 62 -6.17 -2.12 -22.07
CA ALA A 62 -7.03 -0.94 -22.25
C ALA A 62 -8.38 -1.02 -21.49
N ASN A 63 -8.93 -2.22 -21.28
CA ASN A 63 -10.17 -2.43 -20.52
C ASN A 63 -10.00 -3.32 -19.26
N TRP A 64 -8.78 -3.55 -18.79
CA TRP A 64 -8.51 -4.39 -17.62
C TRP A 64 -7.59 -3.71 -16.62
N VAL A 65 -8.03 -3.70 -15.37
CA VAL A 65 -7.27 -3.20 -14.22
C VAL A 65 -6.97 -4.36 -13.27
N MET A 66 -5.75 -4.35 -12.71
CA MET A 66 -5.32 -5.22 -11.62
C MET A 66 -5.26 -4.41 -10.32
N THR A 67 -5.80 -4.96 -9.24
CA THR A 67 -5.77 -4.37 -7.89
C THR A 67 -5.74 -5.47 -6.83
N ALA A 68 -5.70 -5.11 -5.55
CA ALA A 68 -5.78 -6.07 -4.45
C ALA A 68 -7.22 -6.54 -4.22
N ALA A 69 -7.39 -7.80 -3.82
CA ALA A 69 -8.69 -8.35 -3.51
C ALA A 69 -9.33 -7.72 -2.27
N HIS A 70 -8.52 -7.33 -1.28
CA HIS A 70 -9.01 -6.67 -0.07
C HIS A 70 -9.61 -5.28 -0.33
N CYS A 71 -9.35 -4.67 -1.50
CA CYS A 71 -9.94 -3.39 -1.89
C CYS A 71 -11.41 -3.50 -2.32
N ILE A 72 -11.89 -4.73 -2.52
CA ILE A 72 -13.19 -5.01 -3.12
C ILE A 72 -14.20 -5.43 -2.07
N ASP A 73 -15.29 -4.67 -2.01
CA ASP A 73 -16.52 -4.99 -1.31
C ASP A 73 -17.67 -5.04 -2.32
N LYS A 74 -18.32 -6.19 -2.45
CA LYS A 74 -19.40 -6.41 -3.42
C LYS A 74 -20.64 -5.54 -3.19
N SER A 75 -20.76 -4.92 -2.02
CA SER A 75 -21.87 -4.01 -1.71
C SER A 75 -21.64 -2.58 -2.22
N LEU A 76 -20.43 -2.26 -2.69
CA LEU A 76 -20.05 -0.92 -3.13
C LEU A 76 -20.11 -0.78 -4.66
N THR A 77 -20.39 0.44 -5.10
CA THR A 77 -20.28 0.83 -6.51
C THR A 77 -18.90 1.43 -6.76
N TYR A 78 -18.20 0.95 -7.78
CA TYR A 78 -16.83 1.38 -8.08
C TYR A 78 -16.70 2.15 -9.38
N GLN A 79 -15.70 3.04 -9.42
CA GLN A 79 -15.12 3.57 -10.64
C GLN A 79 -13.60 3.53 -10.57
N VAL A 80 -12.98 3.51 -11.75
CA VAL A 80 -11.54 3.67 -11.93
C VAL A 80 -11.27 5.04 -12.51
N VAL A 81 -10.25 5.72 -11.97
CA VAL A 81 -9.72 6.97 -12.52
C VAL A 81 -8.32 6.71 -13.05
N LEU A 82 -8.08 7.05 -14.31
CA LEU A 82 -6.77 6.99 -14.98
C LEU A 82 -6.30 8.39 -15.35
N GLY A 83 -4.99 8.58 -15.50
CA GLY A 83 -4.43 9.90 -15.86
C GLY A 83 -4.60 10.95 -14.78
N GLU A 84 -4.71 10.52 -13.52
CA GLU A 84 -4.86 11.35 -12.33
C GLU A 84 -3.48 11.59 -11.70
N TYR A 85 -3.18 12.83 -11.33
CA TYR A 85 -1.98 13.19 -10.55
C TYR A 85 -2.34 13.94 -9.26
N ASP A 86 -3.07 15.06 -9.35
CA ASP A 86 -3.48 15.88 -8.20
C ASP A 86 -5.00 15.82 -7.96
N MET A 87 -5.42 14.98 -7.02
CA MET A 87 -6.83 14.71 -6.69
C MET A 87 -7.61 15.94 -6.20
N SER A 88 -6.92 17.04 -5.87
CA SER A 88 -7.57 18.30 -5.45
C SER A 88 -8.04 19.16 -6.64
N SER A 89 -7.67 18.79 -7.87
CA SER A 89 -7.94 19.58 -9.07
C SER A 89 -8.37 18.71 -10.25
N GLY A 90 -8.93 19.33 -11.29
CA GLY A 90 -9.18 18.67 -12.58
C GLY A 90 -8.15 19.15 -13.59
N GLU A 91 -7.29 18.25 -14.04
CA GLU A 91 -6.11 18.51 -14.86
C GLU A 91 -6.38 18.36 -16.36
N GLY A 92 -7.40 17.57 -16.73
CA GLY A 92 -7.84 17.33 -18.10
C GLY A 92 -7.66 15.88 -18.59
N PRO A 93 -6.51 15.21 -18.34
CA PRO A 93 -6.27 13.83 -18.79
C PRO A 93 -7.14 12.77 -18.09
N GLU A 94 -7.85 13.10 -17.00
CA GLU A 94 -8.52 12.13 -16.16
C GLU A 94 -9.64 11.39 -16.90
N GLN A 95 -9.59 10.07 -16.83
CA GLN A 95 -10.64 9.20 -17.35
C GLN A 95 -11.33 8.49 -16.19
N ARG A 96 -12.55 8.93 -15.88
CA ARG A 96 -13.42 8.27 -14.90
C ARG A 96 -14.26 7.22 -15.62
N ILE A 97 -14.03 5.95 -15.29
CA ILE A 97 -14.67 4.80 -15.95
C ILE A 97 -15.32 3.91 -14.89
N PRO A 98 -16.66 3.77 -14.91
CA PRO A 98 -17.35 2.90 -13.96
C PRO A 98 -16.99 1.42 -14.16
N VAL A 99 -17.13 0.64 -13.09
CA VAL A 99 -16.95 -0.82 -13.09
C VAL A 99 -18.25 -1.45 -12.62
N SER A 100 -18.84 -2.31 -13.46
CA SER A 100 -20.07 -3.04 -13.09
C SER A 100 -19.75 -4.09 -12.01
N SER A 101 -20.71 -4.40 -11.14
CA SER A 101 -20.53 -5.46 -10.13
C SER A 101 -20.17 -6.83 -10.72
N ASP A 102 -20.72 -7.13 -11.90
CA ASP A 102 -20.46 -8.39 -12.63
C ASP A 102 -19.10 -8.41 -13.35
N ASP A 103 -18.40 -7.27 -13.37
CA ASP A 103 -17.09 -7.08 -13.99
C ASP A 103 -15.95 -7.07 -12.97
N ILE A 104 -16.20 -7.56 -11.76
CA ILE A 104 -15.25 -7.65 -10.66
C ILE A 104 -14.87 -9.11 -10.41
N PHE A 105 -13.61 -9.44 -10.62
CA PHE A 105 -13.08 -10.80 -10.54
C PHE A 105 -12.07 -10.93 -9.40
N VAL A 106 -12.54 -11.25 -8.21
CA VAL A 106 -11.69 -11.56 -7.05
C VAL A 106 -11.11 -12.97 -7.19
N HIS A 107 -9.82 -13.13 -6.91
CA HIS A 107 -9.17 -14.43 -7.03
C HIS A 107 -9.86 -15.48 -6.12
N PRO A 108 -10.18 -16.69 -6.63
CA PRO A 108 -11.02 -17.67 -5.91
C PRO A 108 -10.35 -18.24 -4.64
N LYS A 109 -9.03 -18.09 -4.51
CA LYS A 109 -8.27 -18.51 -3.32
C LYS A 109 -8.05 -17.37 -2.31
N TRP A 110 -8.55 -16.16 -2.57
CA TRP A 110 -8.49 -15.06 -1.62
C TRP A 110 -9.37 -15.36 -0.40
N HIS A 111 -8.85 -15.11 0.81
CA HIS A 111 -9.58 -15.26 2.06
C HIS A 111 -9.34 -14.03 2.93
N SER A 112 -10.36 -13.19 3.11
CA SER A 112 -10.24 -11.94 3.86
C SER A 112 -9.86 -12.12 5.34
N SER A 113 -10.19 -13.28 5.93
CA SER A 113 -9.78 -13.64 7.29
C SER A 113 -8.32 -14.12 7.40
N CYS A 114 -7.63 -14.32 6.28
CA CYS A 114 -6.23 -14.76 6.24
C CYS A 114 -5.45 -14.01 5.15
N VAL A 115 -5.12 -12.75 5.39
CA VAL A 115 -4.29 -11.95 4.47
C VAL A 115 -2.92 -12.61 4.22
N SER A 116 -2.33 -13.22 5.25
CA SER A 116 -1.06 -13.95 5.15
C SER A 116 -1.14 -15.25 4.33
N CYS A 117 -2.34 -15.73 3.98
CA CYS A 117 -2.53 -16.84 3.04
C CYS A 117 -2.27 -16.41 1.58
N GLY A 118 -2.21 -15.11 1.30
CA GLY A 118 -1.92 -14.55 -0.02
C GLY A 118 -3.10 -14.67 -0.99
N ASN A 119 -2.78 -14.60 -2.29
CA ASN A 119 -3.77 -14.47 -3.38
C ASN A 119 -4.64 -13.21 -3.26
N ASP A 120 -4.08 -12.14 -2.67
CA ASP A 120 -4.71 -10.83 -2.56
C ASP A 120 -4.67 -10.09 -3.89
N ILE A 121 -5.45 -10.57 -4.86
CA ILE A 121 -5.49 -10.03 -6.21
C ILE A 121 -6.92 -10.08 -6.77
N ALA A 122 -7.31 -9.00 -7.44
CA ALA A 122 -8.55 -8.91 -8.18
C ALA A 122 -8.30 -8.25 -9.55
N LEU A 123 -9.12 -8.63 -10.52
CA LEU A 123 -9.18 -7.99 -11.83
C LEU A 123 -10.51 -7.28 -11.98
N LEU A 124 -10.48 -6.08 -12.56
CA LEU A 124 -11.64 -5.27 -12.86
C LEU A 124 -11.72 -5.09 -14.38
N ARG A 125 -12.86 -5.43 -14.98
CA ARG A 125 -13.13 -5.11 -16.39
C ARG A 125 -13.84 -3.76 -16.46
N LEU A 126 -13.26 -2.82 -17.19
CA LEU A 126 -13.79 -1.49 -17.35
C LEU A 126 -15.02 -1.52 -18.28
N GLN A 127 -16.06 -0.72 -17.99
CA GLN A 127 -17.27 -0.65 -18.83
C GLN A 127 -16.98 -0.19 -20.27
N ARG A 128 -15.90 0.57 -20.46
CA ARG A 128 -15.34 0.92 -21.76
C ARG A 128 -13.81 0.88 -21.69
N PRO A 129 -13.11 0.63 -22.82
CA PRO A 129 -11.68 0.79 -22.86
C PRO A 129 -11.26 2.22 -22.49
N ALA A 130 -10.12 2.34 -21.81
CA ALA A 130 -9.39 3.58 -21.63
C ALA A 130 -8.81 4.04 -22.97
N THR A 131 -8.82 5.34 -23.19
CA THR A 131 -8.13 5.99 -24.30
C THR A 131 -6.66 6.10 -23.92
N LEU A 132 -5.77 5.37 -24.59
CA LEU A 132 -4.34 5.44 -24.29
C LEU A 132 -3.74 6.78 -24.80
N SER A 133 -2.87 7.37 -24.01
CA SER A 133 -2.19 8.65 -24.28
C SER A 133 -0.78 8.64 -23.67
N ALA A 134 -0.11 9.80 -23.63
CA ALA A 134 1.15 9.91 -22.89
C ALA A 134 0.94 9.69 -21.38
N GLU A 135 -0.20 10.15 -20.85
CA GLU A 135 -0.60 10.14 -19.45
C GLU A 135 -1.32 8.85 -19.02
N VAL A 136 -1.84 8.08 -19.98
CA VAL A 136 -2.55 6.82 -19.73
C VAL A 136 -1.96 5.69 -20.59
N GLN A 137 -1.25 4.77 -19.96
CA GLN A 137 -0.60 3.64 -20.63
C GLN A 137 -0.85 2.33 -19.89
N VAL A 138 -0.64 1.22 -20.59
CA VAL A 138 -0.74 -0.12 -20.01
C VAL A 138 0.58 -0.49 -19.32
N GLY A 139 0.50 -0.89 -18.05
CA GLY A 139 1.60 -1.43 -17.28
C GLY A 139 1.99 -2.82 -17.75
N ARG A 140 3.29 -3.13 -17.73
CA ARG A 140 3.80 -4.44 -18.13
C ARG A 140 3.75 -5.40 -16.95
N LEU A 141 3.19 -6.58 -17.18
CA LEU A 141 3.29 -7.68 -16.23
C LEU A 141 4.62 -8.42 -16.44
N PRO A 142 5.26 -8.90 -15.37
CA PRO A 142 6.45 -9.71 -15.50
C PRO A 142 6.11 -11.10 -16.07
N PRO A 143 7.07 -11.80 -16.70
CA PRO A 143 6.88 -13.19 -17.10
C PRO A 143 6.49 -14.09 -15.94
N ALA A 144 5.63 -15.08 -16.19
CA ALA A 144 5.20 -16.01 -15.17
C ALA A 144 6.40 -16.72 -14.50
N GLY A 145 6.44 -16.70 -13.17
CA GLY A 145 7.51 -17.33 -12.39
C GLY A 145 8.80 -16.51 -12.27
N SER A 146 8.83 -15.25 -12.75
CA SER A 146 9.96 -14.35 -12.51
C SER A 146 10.19 -14.12 -11.01
N ILE A 147 11.44 -14.18 -10.57
CA ILE A 147 11.85 -13.88 -9.20
C ILE A 147 12.87 -12.75 -9.27
N LEU A 148 12.61 -11.67 -8.54
CA LEU A 148 13.52 -10.53 -8.45
C LEU A 148 14.64 -10.82 -7.44
N PRO A 149 15.89 -10.45 -7.73
CA PRO A 149 16.99 -10.61 -6.79
C PRO A 149 16.86 -9.65 -5.61
N ASN A 150 17.51 -9.97 -4.49
CA ASN A 150 17.63 -9.07 -3.35
C ASN A 150 18.28 -7.74 -3.77
N GLY A 151 17.75 -6.63 -3.26
CA GLY A 151 18.22 -5.29 -3.59
C GLY A 151 17.79 -4.77 -4.96
N TYR A 152 16.99 -5.53 -5.73
CA TYR A 152 16.47 -5.04 -7.02
C TYR A 152 15.67 -3.74 -6.81
N PRO A 153 15.95 -2.67 -7.56
CA PRO A 153 15.31 -1.37 -7.34
C PRO A 153 13.85 -1.44 -7.77
N CYS A 154 12.94 -1.13 -6.85
CA CYS A 154 11.53 -0.93 -7.16
C CYS A 154 11.04 0.41 -6.61
N VAL A 155 9.93 0.89 -7.17
CA VAL A 155 9.29 2.14 -6.77
C VAL A 155 7.86 1.86 -6.37
N LEU A 156 7.45 2.29 -5.19
CA LEU A 156 6.05 2.34 -4.79
C LEU A 156 5.48 3.70 -5.20
N SER A 157 4.33 3.73 -5.88
CA SER A 157 3.57 4.96 -6.14
C SER A 157 2.15 4.88 -5.59
N GLY A 158 1.57 6.01 -5.18
CA GLY A 158 0.17 6.07 -4.75
C GLY A 158 -0.20 7.32 -3.96
N TRP A 159 -1.46 7.39 -3.53
CA TRP A 159 -2.00 8.45 -2.69
C TRP A 159 -2.19 8.00 -1.24
N GLY A 160 -1.31 7.10 -0.79
CA GLY A 160 -1.31 6.60 0.58
C GLY A 160 -0.78 7.60 1.58
N ARG A 161 -1.11 7.37 2.86
CA ARG A 161 -0.60 8.22 3.95
C ARG A 161 0.92 8.27 3.92
N LEU A 162 1.47 9.48 4.10
CA LEU A 162 2.91 9.73 4.21
C LEU A 162 3.43 9.62 5.66
N SER A 163 2.56 9.35 6.61
CA SER A 163 2.94 9.06 8.00
C SER A 163 1.77 8.39 8.72
N THR A 164 2.06 7.63 9.77
CA THR A 164 1.01 6.97 10.56
C THR A 164 0.05 8.02 11.12
N GLY A 165 -1.22 7.93 10.74
CA GLY A 165 -2.26 8.88 11.15
C GLY A 165 -2.23 10.24 10.44
N GLY A 166 -1.23 10.51 9.58
CA GLY A 166 -1.14 11.72 8.77
C GLY A 166 -2.18 11.77 7.63
N PRO A 167 -2.40 12.94 7.00
CA PRO A 167 -3.38 13.08 5.92
C PRO A 167 -2.99 12.24 4.68
N LEU A 168 -3.97 11.99 3.81
CA LEU A 168 -3.70 11.49 2.47
C LEU A 168 -3.16 12.66 1.63
N PRO A 169 -2.11 12.46 0.83
CA PRO A 169 -1.62 13.48 -0.10
C PRO A 169 -2.59 13.64 -1.28
N ASP A 170 -2.74 14.87 -1.79
CA ASP A 170 -3.53 15.13 -2.99
C ASP A 170 -2.78 14.72 -4.26
N ARG A 171 -1.45 14.95 -4.28
CA ARG A 171 -0.55 14.60 -5.39
C ARG A 171 -0.03 13.18 -5.28
N LEU A 172 0.11 12.52 -6.43
CA LEU A 172 0.70 11.19 -6.51
C LEU A 172 2.11 11.20 -5.90
N GLN A 173 2.34 10.32 -4.94
CA GLN A 173 3.64 10.17 -4.29
C GLN A 173 4.39 8.97 -4.88
N GLN A 174 5.71 8.98 -4.75
CA GLN A 174 6.56 7.84 -5.04
C GLN A 174 7.67 7.65 -3.99
N ALA A 175 8.09 6.40 -3.78
CA ALA A 175 9.20 6.05 -2.90
C ALA A 175 9.97 4.83 -3.42
N GLU A 176 11.30 4.90 -3.40
CA GLU A 176 12.16 3.75 -3.73
C GLU A 176 12.14 2.71 -2.60
N LEU A 177 11.72 1.49 -2.93
CA LEU A 177 11.69 0.35 -2.03
C LEU A 177 12.41 -0.83 -2.71
N PRO A 178 13.70 -1.07 -2.42
CA PRO A 178 14.41 -2.20 -3.00
C PRO A 178 13.81 -3.52 -2.52
N VAL A 179 13.80 -4.53 -3.39
CA VAL A 179 13.33 -5.89 -3.06
C VAL A 179 14.13 -6.47 -1.90
N VAL A 180 13.45 -7.15 -0.99
CA VAL A 180 14.03 -8.06 -0.02
C VAL A 180 13.65 -9.47 -0.44
N ASP A 181 14.63 -10.33 -0.67
CA ASP A 181 14.32 -11.69 -1.09
C ASP A 181 13.56 -12.47 0.01
N HIS A 182 12.92 -13.57 -0.40
CA HIS A 182 12.11 -14.38 0.49
C HIS A 182 12.91 -14.98 1.66
N GLU A 183 14.18 -15.32 1.45
CA GLU A 183 15.02 -15.90 2.51
C GLU A 183 15.27 -14.87 3.61
N HIS A 184 15.58 -13.63 3.26
CA HIS A 184 15.77 -12.55 4.21
C HIS A 184 14.46 -12.13 4.88
N CYS A 185 13.39 -11.88 4.13
CA CYS A 185 12.16 -11.35 4.73
C CYS A 185 11.38 -12.36 5.60
N THR A 186 11.73 -13.65 5.56
CA THR A 186 11.17 -14.69 6.45
C THR A 186 11.96 -14.91 7.74
N GLN A 187 13.09 -14.23 7.92
CA GLN A 187 13.87 -14.33 9.16
C GLN A 187 13.14 -13.69 10.35
N PRO A 188 13.42 -14.12 11.61
CA PRO A 188 12.77 -13.58 12.80
C PRO A 188 13.00 -12.07 13.04
N GLY A 189 14.09 -11.50 12.51
CA GLY A 189 14.37 -10.06 12.56
C GLY A 189 13.61 -9.24 11.51
N TRP A 190 12.84 -9.92 10.66
CA TRP A 190 12.01 -9.36 9.59
C TRP A 190 10.53 -9.74 9.85
N TRP A 191 9.72 -9.90 8.80
CA TRP A 191 8.29 -10.25 8.93
C TRP A 191 8.05 -11.68 9.43
N GLY A 192 9.03 -12.58 9.26
CA GLY A 192 8.96 -13.94 9.78
C GLY A 192 8.24 -14.93 8.87
N ALA A 193 8.59 -16.21 9.01
CA ALA A 193 8.14 -17.29 8.12
C ALA A 193 6.63 -17.55 8.13
N LEU A 194 5.91 -17.18 9.21
CA LEU A 194 4.47 -17.39 9.31
C LEU A 194 3.67 -16.35 8.50
N ALA A 195 4.22 -15.15 8.30
CA ALA A 195 3.55 -14.04 7.65
C ALA A 195 3.71 -14.04 6.12
N ILE A 196 4.84 -14.52 5.61
CA ILE A 196 5.22 -14.38 4.20
C ILE A 196 5.05 -15.71 3.46
N ARG A 197 4.65 -15.63 2.19
CA ARG A 197 4.53 -16.77 1.28
C ARG A 197 5.45 -16.56 0.07
N ARG A 198 5.79 -17.65 -0.63
CA ARG A 198 6.57 -17.59 -1.88
C ARG A 198 5.84 -16.87 -3.03
N THR A 199 4.53 -16.63 -2.88
CA THR A 199 3.71 -15.84 -3.80
C THR A 199 3.68 -14.34 -3.47
N MET A 200 4.49 -13.90 -2.50
CA MET A 200 4.60 -12.50 -2.08
C MET A 200 6.00 -11.96 -2.37
N ILE A 201 6.09 -10.66 -2.61
CA ILE A 201 7.36 -9.91 -2.73
C ILE A 201 7.46 -9.00 -1.51
N CYS A 202 8.64 -9.00 -0.89
CA CYS A 202 8.99 -8.05 0.17
C CYS A 202 9.80 -6.91 -0.46
N ALA A 203 9.56 -5.67 -0.05
CA ALA A 203 10.32 -4.52 -0.51
C ALA A 203 10.48 -3.49 0.60
N GLY A 204 11.63 -2.81 0.64
CA GLY A 204 12.00 -1.90 1.71
C GLY A 204 12.57 -2.62 2.93
N GLY A 205 12.18 -2.18 4.14
CA GLY A 205 12.75 -2.65 5.40
C GLY A 205 13.74 -1.66 6.02
N ALA A 206 13.97 -1.83 7.33
CA ALA A 206 14.79 -0.95 8.16
C ALA A 206 14.33 0.53 8.11
N GLU A 207 14.96 1.36 7.27
CA GLU A 207 14.71 2.80 7.19
C GLU A 207 13.78 3.23 6.04
N LYS A 208 13.48 2.36 5.07
CA LYS A 208 12.62 2.66 3.91
C LYS A 208 11.43 1.70 3.87
N ALA A 209 10.22 2.21 4.07
CA ALA A 209 9.01 1.40 3.96
C ALA A 209 7.86 2.23 3.37
N GLY A 210 7.02 1.61 2.53
CA GLY A 210 5.68 2.13 2.27
C GLY A 210 4.93 2.12 3.59
N CYS A 211 4.19 3.20 3.90
CA CYS A 211 3.61 3.46 5.21
C CYS A 211 3.11 2.20 5.93
N ASN A 212 3.95 1.70 6.84
CA ASN A 212 3.57 0.69 7.80
C ASN A 212 2.73 1.41 8.85
N VAL A 213 1.40 1.21 8.85
CA VAL A 213 0.71 1.36 10.14
C VAL A 213 1.38 0.33 11.05
N GLY A 214 1.93 0.80 12.16
CA GLY A 214 2.87 0.03 12.95
C GLY A 214 2.37 -1.37 13.29
N ALA A 215 3.33 -2.25 13.61
CA ALA A 215 3.13 -3.57 14.19
C ALA A 215 2.41 -3.50 15.57
N ALA A 216 1.20 -2.96 15.59
CA ALA A 216 0.24 -3.11 16.66
C ALA A 216 -0.69 -4.27 16.27
N PRO A 217 -0.99 -5.19 17.19
CA PRO A 217 -1.94 -6.26 16.92
C PRO A 217 -3.32 -5.63 16.69
N GLY A 218 -3.73 -5.52 15.42
CA GLY A 218 -5.05 -5.00 15.02
C GLY A 218 -5.06 -3.79 14.08
N GLY A 219 -3.91 -3.23 13.68
CA GLY A 219 -3.85 -2.15 12.68
C GLY A 219 -3.67 -2.70 11.27
N GLY A 220 -4.75 -2.81 10.49
CA GLY A 220 -4.66 -3.14 9.06
C GLY A 220 -3.97 -2.02 8.29
N GLY A 221 -2.70 -2.22 7.93
CA GLY A 221 -1.93 -1.29 7.12
C GLY A 221 -2.25 -1.49 5.65
N HIS A 222 -3.14 -0.66 5.12
CA HIS A 222 -3.41 -0.65 3.69
C HIS A 222 -2.32 0.13 2.98
N ILE A 223 -1.49 -0.56 2.19
CA ILE A 223 -0.64 0.09 1.20
C ILE A 223 -1.57 0.60 0.10
N LEU A 224 -1.85 1.90 0.10
CA LEU A 224 -2.67 2.58 -0.91
C LEU A 224 -1.82 2.94 -2.14
N GLY A 225 -1.10 1.96 -2.66
CA GLY A 225 -0.13 2.18 -3.74
C GLY A 225 0.18 0.92 -4.51
N THR A 226 1.00 1.07 -5.55
CA THR A 226 1.39 0.00 -6.46
C THR A 226 2.91 -0.03 -6.58
N LEU A 227 3.49 -1.23 -6.45
CA LEU A 227 4.94 -1.45 -6.49
C LEU A 227 5.38 -1.79 -7.92
N TRP A 228 6.39 -1.08 -8.42
CA TRP A 228 6.93 -1.18 -9.77
C TRP A 228 8.37 -1.66 -9.73
N CYS A 229 8.61 -2.77 -10.42
CA CYS A 229 9.89 -3.43 -10.65
C CYS A 229 9.91 -3.87 -12.14
#